data_AF-A0A813FFN0-F1
#
_entry.id   AF-A0A813FFN0-F1
#
_cell.length_a   1.000
_cell.length_b   1.000
_cell.length_c   1.000
_cell.angle_alpha   90.00
_cell.angle_beta   90.00
_cell.angle_gamma   90.00
#
_symmetry.space_group_name_H-M   'P 1'
#
loop_
_entity.id
_entity.type
_entity.pdbx_description
1 polymer ?
#
loop_
_entity_poly.entity_id
_entity_poly.type
_entity_poly.pdbx_seq_one_letter_code
_entity_poly.pdbx_strand_id
1 'polypeptide(L)'
;MSRAMSDKFQKLLGDLTVQYMTDVQELRDENLKLKSENDCLKDGAALEGHTPVPAKRANGDFKFRHMDSFSTRGQLTHCSRLANFLRSDTYELFVGFIILMNVCVMAAVLQVQGTELGYSLGYPGYSEPSGGSQEASKVCAVLDLLCLSLFTVDIILRAAVLRTLFFKAPLNCVDLLVVLSALIEVLGHGFMDPFFIRMLRLVKFGRAFRAMQISKVSHSLKILGKCITASVGMLFWSLCLLCVIQCIGGMMLSILVRPFMEDPEIDPAVRRVVFRYYGTFSGSMLTIFEVLFANSSIPARILVDNVSEWFSLWFIIYRCL
;
A
#
# COMPACT_ATOMS: atom_id res chain seq x y z
N MET A 1 -29.08 -24.98 17.69
CA MET A 1 -27.93 -24.40 16.93
C MET A 1 -27.90 -22.86 16.97
N SER A 2 -29.04 -22.16 16.85
CA SER A 2 -29.10 -20.68 16.89
C SER A 2 -28.69 -20.04 18.23
N ARG A 3 -29.01 -20.63 19.39
CA ARG A 3 -28.67 -20.06 20.71
C ARG A 3 -27.16 -20.09 20.99
N ALA A 4 -26.50 -21.22 20.68
CA ALA A 4 -25.07 -21.39 20.87
C ALA A 4 -24.20 -20.42 20.01
N MET A 5 -24.73 -19.96 18.87
CA MET A 5 -24.06 -18.96 18.03
C MET A 5 -24.25 -17.54 18.60
N SER A 6 -25.44 -17.23 19.11
CA SER A 6 -25.72 -15.96 19.82
C SER A 6 -24.85 -15.80 21.07
N ASP A 7 -24.70 -16.87 21.85
CA ASP A 7 -23.89 -16.84 23.08
C ASP A 7 -22.39 -16.65 22.78
N LYS A 8 -21.89 -17.28 21.70
CA LYS A 8 -20.50 -17.06 21.23
C LYS A 8 -20.28 -15.64 20.72
N PHE A 9 -21.27 -15.07 20.02
CA PHE A 9 -21.19 -13.71 19.50
C PHE A 9 -21.25 -12.66 20.62
N GLN A 10 -22.14 -12.83 21.61
CA GLN A 10 -22.16 -11.97 22.79
C GLN A 10 -20.87 -12.05 23.59
N LYS A 11 -20.27 -13.23 23.71
CA LYS A 11 -18.98 -13.40 24.38
C LYS A 11 -17.85 -12.69 23.65
N LEU A 12 -17.79 -12.81 22.32
CA LEU A 12 -16.84 -12.10 21.47
C LEU A 12 -16.97 -10.58 21.56
N LEU A 13 -18.20 -10.06 21.55
CA LEU A 13 -18.46 -8.63 21.74
C LEU A 13 -18.06 -8.15 23.14
N GLY A 14 -18.30 -8.96 24.17
CA GLY A 14 -17.85 -8.68 25.54
C GLY A 14 -16.33 -8.59 25.62
N ASP A 15 -15.62 -9.59 25.08
CA ASP A 15 -14.16 -9.65 25.10
C ASP A 15 -13.54 -8.48 24.29
N LEU A 16 -14.10 -8.13 23.13
CA LEU A 16 -13.67 -6.96 22.34
C LEU A 16 -13.92 -5.63 23.06
N THR A 17 -15.04 -5.49 23.77
CA THR A 17 -15.36 -4.27 24.52
C THR A 17 -14.42 -4.09 25.71
N VAL A 18 -14.08 -5.18 26.41
CA VAL A 18 -13.13 -5.17 27.51
C VAL A 18 -11.72 -4.84 27.01
N GLN A 19 -11.30 -5.44 25.89
CA GLN A 19 -9.99 -5.14 25.29
C GLN A 19 -9.90 -3.67 24.87
N TYR A 20 -10.93 -3.14 24.20
CA TYR A 20 -10.98 -1.75 23.78
C TYR A 20 -10.96 -0.77 24.96
N MET A 21 -11.71 -1.06 26.03
CA MET A 21 -11.71 -0.22 27.24
C MET A 21 -10.35 -0.24 27.94
N THR A 22 -9.64 -1.37 27.91
CA THR A 22 -8.30 -1.50 28.51
C THR A 22 -7.27 -0.68 27.74
N ASP A 23 -7.26 -0.79 26.41
CA ASP A 23 -6.37 -0.02 25.53
C ASP A 23 -6.63 1.50 25.64
N VAL A 24 -7.89 1.91 25.75
CA VAL A 24 -8.27 3.33 25.96
C VAL A 24 -7.82 3.85 27.31
N GLN A 25 -7.85 3.02 28.36
CA GLN A 25 -7.43 3.40 29.70
C GLN A 25 -5.89 3.50 29.79
N GLU A 26 -5.17 2.59 29.13
CA GLU A 26 -3.70 2.64 29.04
C GLU A 26 -3.21 3.89 28.30
N LEU A 27 -3.86 4.25 27.18
CA LEU A 27 -3.57 5.48 26.43
C LEU A 27 -3.90 6.76 27.23
N ARG A 28 -4.93 6.72 28.08
CA ARG A 28 -5.28 7.83 28.97
C ARG A 28 -4.22 8.02 30.05
N ASP A 29 -3.75 6.93 30.64
CA ASP A 29 -2.73 6.96 31.70
C ASP A 29 -1.37 7.40 31.14
N GLU A 30 -1.01 6.98 29.92
CA GLU A 30 0.21 7.44 29.24
C GLU A 30 0.17 8.94 28.93
N ASN A 31 -0.98 9.47 28.50
CA ASN A 31 -1.16 10.91 28.31
C ASN A 31 -1.11 11.71 29.62
N LEU A 32 -1.64 11.16 30.71
CA LEU A 32 -1.56 11.77 32.04
C LEU A 32 -0.12 11.84 32.55
N LYS A 33 0.68 10.78 32.32
CA LYS A 33 2.11 10.76 32.63
C LYS A 33 2.86 11.83 31.83
N LEU A 34 2.67 11.89 30.51
CA LEU A 34 3.29 12.89 29.64
C LEU A 34 2.90 14.33 30.00
N LYS A 35 1.67 14.54 30.48
CA LYS A 35 1.22 15.84 30.96
C LYS A 35 1.89 16.21 32.29
N SER A 36 1.99 15.27 33.23
CA SER A 36 2.69 15.48 34.50
C SER A 36 4.19 15.76 34.33
N GLU A 37 4.84 15.10 33.37
CA GLU A 37 6.27 15.29 33.07
C GLU A 37 6.52 16.68 32.47
N ASN A 38 5.62 17.14 31.59
CA ASN A 38 5.69 18.49 31.02
C ASN A 38 5.39 19.59 32.04
N ASP A 39 4.47 19.35 32.98
CA ASP A 39 4.16 20.32 34.04
C ASP A 39 5.33 20.41 35.04
N CYS A 40 5.98 19.29 35.39
CA CYS A 40 7.22 19.29 36.19
C CYS A 40 8.39 20.05 35.52
N LEU A 41 8.53 19.95 34.19
CA LEU A 41 9.55 20.67 33.44
C LEU A 41 9.28 22.18 33.36
N LYS A 42 8.00 22.60 33.36
CA LYS A 42 7.61 24.01 33.38
C LYS A 42 7.83 24.65 34.75
N ASP A 43 7.55 23.93 35.83
CA ASP A 43 7.78 24.41 37.20
C ASP A 43 9.29 24.49 37.53
N GLY A 44 10.11 23.59 36.99
CA GLY A 44 11.57 23.66 37.09
C GLY A 44 12.19 24.84 36.33
N ALA A 45 11.63 25.21 35.17
CA ALA A 45 12.11 26.34 34.38
C ALA A 45 11.69 27.73 34.93
N ALA A 46 10.68 27.77 35.81
CA ALA A 46 10.22 29.02 36.44
C ALA A 46 11.07 29.45 37.65
N LEU A 47 11.99 28.59 38.13
CA LEU A 47 12.79 28.84 39.34
C LEU A 47 14.29 29.13 39.08
N GLU A 48 14.78 29.06 37.84
CA GLU A 48 16.19 29.37 37.53
C GLU A 48 16.36 30.75 36.88
N GLY A 49 16.20 31.77 37.73
CA GLY A 49 16.77 33.11 37.52
C GLY A 49 17.90 33.38 38.52
N HIS A 50 19.15 33.35 38.04
CA HIS A 50 20.39 33.87 38.64
C HIS A 50 20.95 33.25 39.95
N THR A 51 22.03 32.47 39.83
CA THR A 51 23.42 32.74 40.33
C THR A 51 24.30 31.47 40.27
N PRO A 52 25.65 31.55 40.17
CA PRO A 52 26.51 30.37 40.00
C PRO A 52 27.13 29.86 41.32
N VAL A 53 27.62 28.59 41.29
CA VAL A 53 28.62 27.91 42.18
C VAL A 53 28.02 27.05 43.35
N PRO A 54 28.64 25.92 43.83
CA PRO A 54 29.35 24.78 43.21
C PRO A 54 28.79 23.38 43.61
N ALA A 55 29.43 22.33 43.08
CA ALA A 55 29.19 20.90 43.24
C ALA A 55 29.00 20.34 44.67
N LYS A 56 28.12 19.32 44.80
CA LYS A 56 28.25 18.23 45.79
C LYS A 56 27.68 16.90 45.28
N ARG A 57 28.54 15.88 45.34
CA ARG A 57 28.26 14.44 45.14
C ARG A 57 27.23 13.92 46.15
N ALA A 58 26.30 13.09 45.68
CA ALA A 58 25.74 11.99 46.45
C ALA A 58 25.52 10.79 45.53
N ASN A 59 26.25 9.72 45.81
CA ASN A 59 26.11 8.39 45.20
C ASN A 59 24.78 7.77 45.64
N GLY A 60 24.08 7.16 44.69
CA GLY A 60 23.00 6.20 44.93
C GLY A 60 22.99 5.21 43.77
N ASP A 61 23.71 4.12 43.93
CA ASP A 61 23.76 3.01 42.98
C ASP A 61 22.36 2.39 42.80
N PHE A 62 21.81 2.48 41.58
CA PHE A 62 20.84 1.50 41.10
C PHE A 62 21.24 1.01 39.71
N LYS A 63 21.93 -0.13 39.71
CA LYS A 63 22.35 -0.90 38.54
C LYS A 63 21.12 -1.56 37.91
N PHE A 64 20.80 -1.24 36.65
CA PHE A 64 20.35 -2.26 35.68
C PHE A 64 20.61 -1.83 34.21
N ARG A 65 21.86 -2.02 33.80
CA ARG A 65 22.27 -2.71 32.56
C ARG A 65 21.64 -2.23 31.23
N HIS A 66 22.01 -1.04 30.79
CA HIS A 66 22.19 -0.77 29.36
C HIS A 66 23.67 -0.99 29.04
N MET A 67 23.97 -1.94 28.15
CA MET A 67 25.34 -2.30 27.77
C MET A 67 25.90 -1.27 26.79
N ASP A 68 26.12 -0.06 27.29
CA ASP A 68 26.88 0.99 26.63
C ASP A 68 28.27 1.06 27.28
N SER A 69 29.18 0.21 26.79
CA SER A 69 30.60 0.41 27.01
C SER A 69 31.35 0.17 25.71
N PHE A 70 31.74 1.28 25.06
CA PHE A 70 33.16 1.62 24.96
C PHE A 70 33.29 3.06 24.45
N SER A 71 33.53 3.99 25.37
CA SER A 71 34.20 5.24 25.05
C SER A 71 35.68 4.92 24.83
N THR A 72 36.18 5.16 23.62
CA THR A 72 37.61 5.43 23.42
C THR A 72 37.75 6.60 22.48
N ARG A 73 38.30 7.67 23.05
CA ARG A 73 38.77 8.87 22.37
C ARG A 73 39.94 8.47 21.47
N GLY A 74 39.78 8.57 20.16
CA GLY A 74 40.87 8.37 19.18
C GLY A 74 40.42 7.55 17.96
N GLN A 75 40.26 8.23 16.82
CA GLN A 75 39.86 7.70 15.51
C GLN A 75 38.36 7.35 15.37
N LEU A 76 37.54 8.36 15.04
CA LEU A 76 36.29 8.11 14.31
C LEU A 76 36.66 7.49 12.96
N THR A 77 36.66 6.16 12.90
CA THR A 77 36.85 5.37 11.68
C THR A 77 35.90 5.92 10.62
N HIS A 78 36.34 6.06 9.36
CA HIS A 78 35.53 6.65 8.26
C HIS A 78 34.09 6.10 8.19
N CYS A 79 33.88 4.84 8.57
CA CYS A 79 32.57 4.21 8.68
C CYS A 79 31.58 4.90 9.65
N SER A 80 32.07 5.43 10.77
CA SER A 80 31.23 6.11 11.78
C SER A 80 30.72 7.48 11.30
N ARG A 81 31.58 8.24 10.60
CA ARG A 81 31.21 9.53 9.99
C ARG A 81 30.22 9.33 8.84
N LEU A 82 30.44 8.32 8.01
CA LEU A 82 29.54 7.96 6.92
C LEU A 82 28.18 7.48 7.44
N ALA A 83 28.15 6.70 8.53
CA ALA A 83 26.91 6.29 9.19
C ALA A 83 26.12 7.48 9.75
N ASN A 84 26.80 8.45 10.36
CA ASN A 84 26.15 9.67 10.86
C ASN A 84 25.63 10.55 9.72
N PHE A 85 26.34 10.61 8.59
CA PHE A 85 25.88 11.34 7.40
C PHE A 85 24.66 10.67 6.75
N LEU A 86 24.64 9.34 6.62
CA LEU A 86 23.50 8.61 6.05
C LEU A 86 22.25 8.65 6.92
N ARG A 87 22.42 8.80 8.23
CA ARG A 87 21.32 9.05 9.19
C ARG A 87 20.91 10.51 9.24
N SER A 88 21.57 11.39 8.49
CA SER A 88 21.25 12.80 8.53
C SER A 88 19.91 13.07 7.85
N ASP A 89 19.20 13.93 8.53
CA ASP A 89 17.92 14.52 8.20
C ASP A 89 17.87 15.20 6.82
N THR A 90 19.00 15.73 6.36
CA THR A 90 19.18 16.33 5.04
C THR A 90 19.41 15.27 3.96
N TYR A 91 20.13 14.19 4.29
CA TYR A 91 20.34 13.07 3.39
C TYR A 91 19.04 12.33 3.08
N GLU A 92 18.19 12.08 4.08
CA GLU A 92 16.88 11.47 3.86
C GLU A 92 15.99 12.27 2.91
N LEU A 93 16.00 13.61 3.05
CA LEU A 93 15.23 14.51 2.20
C LEU A 93 15.78 14.55 0.76
N PHE A 94 17.11 14.58 0.61
CA PHE A 94 17.77 14.50 -0.69
C PHE A 94 17.43 13.20 -1.43
N VAL A 95 17.48 12.06 -0.74
CA VAL A 95 17.09 10.77 -1.32
C VAL A 95 15.60 10.74 -1.66
N GLY A 96 14.76 11.31 -0.80
CA GLY A 96 13.33 11.50 -1.07
C GLY A 96 13.07 12.28 -2.37
N PHE A 97 13.81 13.36 -2.59
CA PHE A 97 13.73 14.15 -3.82
C PHE A 97 14.15 13.35 -5.07
N ILE A 98 15.23 12.56 -4.97
CA ILE A 98 15.67 11.68 -6.07
C ILE A 98 14.59 10.64 -6.42
N ILE A 99 13.93 10.05 -5.41
CA ILE A 99 12.84 9.09 -5.63
C ILE A 99 11.67 9.77 -6.34
N LEU A 100 11.28 10.96 -5.91
CA LEU A 100 10.21 11.72 -6.55
C LEU A 100 10.53 12.01 -8.01
N MET A 101 11.76 12.47 -8.29
CA MET A 101 12.23 12.70 -9.66
C MET A 101 12.20 11.41 -10.49
N ASN A 102 12.61 10.27 -9.93
CA ASN A 102 12.56 8.96 -10.59
C ASN A 102 11.13 8.58 -10.98
N VAL A 103 10.15 8.79 -10.09
CA VAL A 103 8.73 8.55 -10.39
C VAL A 103 8.24 9.45 -11.53
N CYS A 104 8.64 10.73 -11.56
CA CYS A 104 8.31 11.64 -12.66
C CYS A 104 8.91 11.18 -13.99
N VAL A 105 10.17 10.73 -14.00
CA VAL A 105 10.83 10.16 -15.19
C VAL A 105 10.09 8.91 -15.67
N MET A 106 9.71 8.01 -14.76
CA MET A 106 8.95 6.80 -15.09
C MET A 106 7.57 7.13 -15.68
N ALA A 107 6.89 8.16 -15.16
CA ALA A 107 5.64 8.65 -15.73
C ALA A 107 5.82 9.22 -17.15
N ALA A 108 6.90 9.97 -17.39
CA ALA A 108 7.23 10.49 -18.72
C ALA A 108 7.55 9.36 -19.72
N VAL A 109 8.33 8.35 -19.31
CA VAL A 109 8.60 7.16 -20.11
C VAL A 109 7.30 6.45 -20.49
N LEU A 110 6.38 6.26 -19.52
CA LEU A 110 5.08 5.64 -19.76
C LEU A 110 4.24 6.45 -20.76
N GLN A 111 4.25 7.78 -20.66
CA GLN A 111 3.54 8.66 -21.59
C GLN A 111 4.07 8.50 -23.02
N VAL A 112 5.39 8.54 -23.23
CA VAL A 112 6.00 8.39 -24.56
C VAL A 112 5.68 7.01 -25.16
N GLN A 113 5.85 5.94 -24.38
CA GLN A 113 5.51 4.58 -24.82
C GLN A 113 4.01 4.42 -25.13
N GLY A 114 3.14 5.05 -24.34
CA GLY A 114 1.70 5.06 -24.58
C GLY A 114 1.32 5.77 -25.87
N THR A 115 1.97 6.89 -26.19
CA THR A 115 1.73 7.62 -27.44
C THR A 115 2.14 6.83 -28.68
N GLU A 116 3.28 6.12 -28.62
CA GLU A 116 3.75 5.27 -29.72
C GLU A 116 2.83 4.06 -29.93
N LEU A 117 2.40 3.43 -28.82
CA LEU A 117 1.43 2.32 -28.88
C LEU A 117 0.09 2.77 -29.46
N GLY A 118 -0.44 3.92 -29.01
CA GLY A 118 -1.68 4.50 -29.52
C GLY A 118 -1.64 4.76 -31.03
N TYR A 119 -0.51 5.27 -31.53
CA TYR A 119 -0.27 5.44 -32.96
C TYR A 119 -0.24 4.10 -33.71
N SER A 120 0.49 3.10 -33.19
CA SER A 120 0.60 1.77 -33.82
C SER A 120 -0.74 1.03 -33.90
N LEU A 121 -1.65 1.30 -32.96
CA LEU A 121 -2.99 0.72 -32.91
C LEU A 121 -4.01 1.49 -33.76
N GLY A 122 -3.63 2.64 -34.34
CA GLY A 122 -4.56 3.53 -35.04
C GLY A 122 -5.66 4.09 -34.13
N TYR A 123 -5.36 4.29 -32.84
CA TYR A 123 -6.34 4.78 -31.87
C TYR A 123 -6.72 6.25 -32.16
N PRO A 124 -8.01 6.62 -32.14
CA PRO A 124 -8.45 7.98 -32.41
C PRO A 124 -7.73 9.01 -31.51
N GLY A 125 -7.12 10.03 -32.10
CA GLY A 125 -6.36 11.06 -31.38
C GLY A 125 -4.84 10.85 -31.32
N TYR A 126 -4.31 9.75 -31.85
CA TYR A 126 -2.87 9.48 -31.97
C TYR A 126 -2.46 9.37 -33.44
N SER A 127 -2.67 10.44 -34.21
CA SER A 127 -2.55 10.42 -35.68
C SER A 127 -1.21 10.90 -36.24
N GLU A 128 -0.32 11.47 -35.42
CA GLU A 128 1.00 11.91 -35.88
C GLU A 128 2.11 10.95 -35.43
N PRO A 129 2.96 10.46 -36.36
CA PRO A 129 4.24 9.86 -36.00
C PRO A 129 5.11 11.01 -35.49
N SER A 130 5.13 11.20 -34.19
CA SER A 130 5.90 12.27 -33.58
C SER A 130 7.38 12.02 -33.88
N GLY A 131 7.96 12.72 -34.85
CA GLY A 131 9.43 12.75 -35.03
C GLY A 131 10.16 13.17 -33.74
N GLY A 132 9.46 13.88 -32.84
CA GLY A 132 9.91 14.16 -31.47
C GLY A 132 9.80 13.00 -30.47
N SER A 133 9.00 11.95 -30.71
CA SER A 133 8.91 10.80 -29.78
C SER A 133 10.14 9.94 -29.79
N GLN A 134 10.82 9.79 -30.93
CA GLN A 134 12.03 8.97 -30.98
C GLN A 134 13.17 9.62 -30.19
N GLU A 135 13.32 10.95 -30.29
CA GLU A 135 14.29 11.71 -29.51
C GLU A 135 13.88 11.78 -28.03
N ALA A 136 12.59 12.00 -27.73
CA ALA A 136 12.08 11.96 -26.36
C ALA A 136 12.29 10.58 -25.71
N SER A 137 12.08 9.49 -26.46
CA SER A 137 12.28 8.12 -25.99
C SER A 137 13.74 7.86 -25.61
N LYS A 138 14.69 8.32 -26.45
CA LYS A 138 16.13 8.24 -26.13
C LYS A 138 16.48 9.03 -24.87
N VAL A 139 16.02 10.27 -24.76
CA VAL A 139 16.28 11.12 -23.58
C VAL A 139 15.68 10.50 -22.31
N CYS A 140 14.43 10.04 -22.38
CA CYS A 140 13.75 9.36 -21.29
C CYS A 140 14.47 8.06 -20.87
N ALA A 141 14.99 7.27 -21.82
CA ALA A 141 15.75 6.06 -21.53
C ALA A 141 17.07 6.37 -20.82
N VAL A 142 17.78 7.42 -21.24
CA VAL A 142 19.02 7.88 -20.58
C VAL A 142 18.72 8.37 -19.16
N LEU A 143 17.66 9.15 -18.98
CA LEU A 143 17.24 9.63 -17.66
C LEU A 143 16.84 8.47 -16.73
N ASP A 144 16.11 7.47 -17.21
CA ASP A 144 15.76 6.29 -16.42
C ASP A 144 17.02 5.53 -15.97
N LEU A 145 17.98 5.33 -16.88
CA LEU A 145 19.25 4.68 -16.58
C LEU A 145 20.07 5.45 -15.54
N LEU A 146 20.13 6.78 -15.66
CA LEU A 146 20.82 7.65 -14.69
C LEU A 146 20.14 7.59 -13.32
N CYS A 147 18.82 7.74 -13.25
CA CYS A 147 18.05 7.63 -12.01
C CYS A 147 18.21 6.25 -11.36
N LEU A 148 18.21 5.17 -12.15
CA LEU A 148 18.50 3.82 -11.69
C LEU A 148 19.90 3.71 -11.09
N SER A 149 20.92 4.26 -11.76
CA SER A 149 22.30 4.21 -11.25
C SER A 149 22.46 4.95 -9.91
N LEU A 150 21.86 6.13 -9.78
CA LEU A 150 21.90 6.93 -8.56
C LEU A 150 21.24 6.19 -7.39
N PHE A 151 20.07 5.59 -7.64
CA PHE A 151 19.36 4.80 -6.64
C PHE A 151 20.13 3.53 -6.25
N THR A 152 20.75 2.87 -7.22
CA THR A 152 21.57 1.68 -6.97
C THR A 152 22.76 2.00 -6.08
N VAL A 153 23.45 3.12 -6.34
CA VAL A 153 24.56 3.59 -5.50
C VAL A 153 24.09 3.92 -4.08
N ASP A 154 22.96 4.61 -3.91
CA ASP A 154 22.39 4.88 -2.57
C ASP A 154 22.08 3.58 -1.80
N ILE A 155 21.48 2.59 -2.45
CA ILE A 155 21.15 1.30 -1.82
C ILE A 155 22.41 0.53 -1.45
N ILE A 156 23.43 0.47 -2.33
CA ILE A 156 24.71 -0.18 -2.03
C ILE A 156 25.40 0.50 -0.85
N LEU A 157 25.41 1.84 -0.83
CA LEU A 157 26.02 2.61 0.26
C LEU A 157 25.32 2.33 1.60
N ARG A 158 23.98 2.30 1.61
CA ARG A 158 23.19 1.96 2.80
C ARG A 158 23.39 0.51 3.22
N ALA A 159 23.42 -0.44 2.29
CA ALA A 159 23.65 -1.85 2.57
C ALA A 159 25.06 -2.06 3.17
N ALA A 160 26.08 -1.37 2.65
CA ALA A 160 27.46 -1.45 3.14
C ALA A 160 27.61 -0.92 4.57
N VAL A 161 26.87 0.15 4.92
CA VAL A 161 26.94 0.76 6.24
C VAL A 161 26.07 0.04 7.27
N LEU A 162 24.83 -0.34 6.92
CA LEU A 162 23.88 -0.99 7.84
C LEU A 162 24.10 -2.50 7.96
N ARG A 163 24.78 -3.15 7.00
CA ARG A 163 25.11 -4.58 6.98
C ARG A 163 23.91 -5.47 7.31
N THR A 164 23.96 -6.24 8.40
CA THR A 164 22.89 -7.16 8.80
C THR A 164 21.62 -6.45 9.29
N LEU A 165 21.73 -5.19 9.73
CA LEU A 165 20.57 -4.39 10.11
C LEU A 165 19.73 -4.01 8.88
N PHE A 166 20.36 -3.93 7.70
CA PHE A 166 19.69 -3.61 6.44
C PHE A 166 18.59 -4.64 6.13
N PHE A 167 18.89 -5.94 6.29
CA PHE A 167 17.97 -7.04 6.01
C PHE A 167 16.84 -7.21 7.03
N LYS A 168 16.92 -6.56 8.20
CA LYS A 168 15.84 -6.58 9.19
C LYS A 168 14.73 -5.58 8.89
N ALA A 169 15.01 -4.56 8.08
CA ALA A 169 14.02 -3.56 7.70
C ALA A 169 13.27 -4.03 6.44
N PRO A 170 11.95 -4.29 6.51
CA PRO A 170 11.20 -4.90 5.39
C PRO A 170 11.25 -4.05 4.12
N LEU A 171 11.30 -2.72 4.27
CA LEU A 171 11.27 -1.82 3.13
C LEU A 171 12.63 -1.67 2.45
N ASN A 172 13.73 -1.85 3.18
CA ASN A 172 15.06 -1.98 2.59
C ASN A 172 15.18 -3.27 1.77
N CYS A 173 14.51 -4.35 2.19
CA CYS A 173 14.44 -5.60 1.41
C CYS A 173 13.67 -5.40 0.10
N VAL A 174 12.58 -4.62 0.11
CA VAL A 174 11.87 -4.24 -1.12
C VAL A 174 12.79 -3.45 -2.05
N ASP A 175 13.52 -2.46 -1.54
CA ASP A 175 14.47 -1.68 -2.35
C ASP A 175 15.57 -2.56 -2.97
N LEU A 176 16.11 -3.52 -2.21
CA LEU A 176 17.08 -4.48 -2.71
C LEU A 176 16.49 -5.35 -3.82
N LEU A 177 15.27 -5.85 -3.64
CA LEU A 177 14.56 -6.64 -4.66
C LEU A 177 14.39 -5.83 -5.95
N VAL A 178 14.03 -4.55 -5.83
CA VAL A 178 13.91 -3.66 -6.98
C VAL A 178 15.24 -3.51 -7.72
N VAL A 179 16.35 -3.28 -7.02
CA VAL A 179 17.67 -3.14 -7.66
C VAL A 179 18.09 -4.45 -8.32
N LEU A 180 17.89 -5.59 -7.67
CA LEU A 180 18.17 -6.91 -8.23
C LEU A 180 17.32 -7.19 -9.48
N SER A 181 16.03 -6.84 -9.46
CA SER A 181 15.16 -7.01 -10.62
C SER A 181 15.61 -6.15 -11.81
N ALA A 182 16.07 -4.92 -11.58
CA ALA A 182 16.60 -4.07 -12.64
C ALA A 182 17.93 -4.60 -13.20
N LEU A 183 18.79 -5.17 -12.34
CA LEU A 183 20.03 -5.81 -12.79
C LEU A 183 19.76 -7.05 -13.64
N ILE A 184 18.79 -7.88 -13.24
CA ILE A 184 18.34 -9.04 -14.01
C ILE A 184 17.76 -8.61 -15.36
N GLU A 185 16.99 -7.52 -15.42
CA GLU A 185 16.47 -7.01 -16.69
C GLU A 185 17.59 -6.60 -17.65
N VAL A 186 18.62 -5.90 -17.17
CA VAL A 186 19.75 -5.46 -18.00
C VAL A 186 20.61 -6.65 -18.46
N LEU A 187 20.90 -7.60 -17.56
CA LEU A 187 21.74 -8.77 -17.87
C LEU A 187 21.00 -9.89 -18.61
N GLY A 188 19.68 -9.97 -18.45
CA GLY A 188 18.82 -11.05 -18.93
C GLY A 188 18.19 -10.80 -20.30
N HIS A 189 18.51 -9.67 -20.96
CA HIS A 189 18.07 -9.34 -22.31
C HIS A 189 18.58 -10.39 -23.32
N GLY A 190 17.84 -11.49 -23.49
CA GLY A 190 18.16 -12.59 -24.40
C GLY A 190 17.86 -14.00 -23.86
N PHE A 191 17.72 -14.18 -22.55
CA PHE A 191 17.52 -15.50 -21.93
C PHE A 191 16.13 -15.73 -21.32
N MET A 192 15.36 -14.66 -21.05
CA MET A 192 14.06 -14.75 -20.38
C MET A 192 12.88 -14.52 -21.32
N ASP A 193 11.75 -15.15 -21.01
CA ASP A 193 10.47 -14.93 -21.69
C ASP A 193 10.07 -13.44 -21.62
N PRO A 194 9.59 -12.83 -22.72
CA PRO A 194 9.06 -11.47 -22.74
C PRO A 194 8.04 -11.14 -21.64
N PHE A 195 7.24 -12.12 -21.18
CA PHE A 195 6.29 -11.92 -20.09
C PHE A 195 6.98 -11.62 -18.75
N PHE A 196 8.05 -12.35 -18.40
CA PHE A 196 8.79 -12.12 -17.16
C PHE A 196 9.45 -10.75 -17.16
N ILE A 197 10.05 -10.35 -18.29
CA ILE A 197 10.65 -9.02 -18.44
C ILE A 197 9.60 -7.92 -18.21
N ARG A 198 8.37 -8.10 -18.73
CA ARG A 198 7.26 -7.16 -18.48
C ARG A 198 6.87 -7.09 -17.00
N MET A 199 6.85 -8.21 -16.30
CA MET A 199 6.55 -8.22 -14.85
C MET A 199 7.68 -7.58 -14.02
N LEU A 200 8.96 -7.78 -14.40
CA LEU A 200 10.10 -7.13 -13.75
C LEU A 200 10.02 -5.60 -13.86
N ARG A 201 9.46 -5.05 -14.94
CA ARG A 201 9.20 -3.61 -15.05
C ARG A 201 8.21 -3.11 -14.00
N LEU A 202 7.23 -3.93 -13.61
CA LEU A 202 6.26 -3.53 -12.57
C LEU A 202 6.91 -3.39 -11.20
N VAL A 203 7.94 -4.20 -10.92
CA VAL A 203 8.71 -4.12 -9.68
C VAL A 203 9.37 -2.74 -9.54
N LYS A 204 9.71 -2.05 -10.63
CA LYS A 204 10.28 -0.68 -10.58
C LYS A 204 9.33 0.33 -9.94
N PHE A 205 8.01 0.14 -10.02
CA PHE A 205 7.04 0.99 -9.30
C PHE A 205 7.12 0.80 -7.78
N GLY A 206 7.71 -0.31 -7.31
CA GLY A 206 8.08 -0.53 -5.92
C GLY A 206 8.89 0.63 -5.31
N ARG A 207 9.68 1.35 -6.12
CA ARG A 207 10.43 2.54 -5.67
C ARG A 207 9.53 3.65 -5.14
N ALA A 208 8.32 3.81 -5.68
CA ALA A 208 7.37 4.80 -5.22
C ALA A 208 6.94 4.54 -3.77
N PHE A 209 6.91 3.28 -3.33
CA PHE A 209 6.61 2.94 -1.93
C PHE A 209 7.65 3.49 -0.96
N ARG A 210 8.89 3.71 -1.41
CA ARG A 210 9.94 4.34 -0.60
C ARG A 210 9.66 5.82 -0.33
N ALA A 211 8.98 6.53 -1.23
CA ALA A 211 8.57 7.92 -0.98
C ALA A 211 7.65 8.03 0.25
N MET A 212 6.89 6.98 0.57
CA MET A 212 6.02 6.93 1.76
C MET A 212 6.79 6.83 3.09
N GLN A 213 8.09 6.51 3.05
CA GLN A 213 8.93 6.36 4.25
C GLN A 213 9.66 7.61 4.68
N ILE A 214 9.55 8.73 3.96
CA ILE A 214 10.29 9.96 4.29
C ILE A 214 9.89 10.38 5.72
N SER A 215 10.80 10.12 6.67
CA SER A 215 10.53 10.08 8.11
C SER A 215 9.99 11.39 8.65
N LYS A 216 10.29 12.50 7.98
CA LYS A 216 9.93 13.86 8.40
C LYS A 216 8.52 14.30 8.03
N VAL A 217 7.95 13.76 6.95
CA VAL A 217 6.55 14.06 6.55
C VAL A 217 5.56 13.26 7.44
N SER A 218 6.08 12.37 8.27
CA SER A 218 5.37 11.14 8.61
C SER A 218 4.84 11.05 10.04
N HIS A 219 4.86 12.08 10.88
CA HIS A 219 4.15 11.93 12.17
C HIS A 219 2.65 11.68 11.92
N SER A 220 2.02 12.56 11.13
CA SER A 220 0.61 12.41 10.75
C SER A 220 0.36 11.19 9.86
N LEU A 221 1.23 10.89 8.89
CA LEU A 221 1.07 9.72 8.01
C LEU A 221 1.32 8.38 8.73
N LYS A 222 2.26 8.32 9.69
CA LYS A 222 2.50 7.12 10.51
C LYS A 222 1.31 6.86 11.43
N ILE A 223 0.70 7.90 11.99
CA ILE A 223 -0.53 7.75 12.77
C ILE A 223 -1.63 7.19 11.88
N LEU A 224 -1.86 7.76 10.70
CA LEU A 224 -2.83 7.24 9.74
C LEU A 224 -2.54 5.78 9.36
N GLY A 225 -1.29 5.43 9.08
CA GLY A 225 -0.86 4.06 8.76
C GLY A 225 -1.09 3.09 9.92
N LYS A 226 -0.86 3.50 11.16
CA LYS A 226 -1.18 2.71 12.35
C LYS A 226 -2.69 2.53 12.51
N CYS A 227 -3.49 3.56 12.28
CA CYS A 227 -4.95 3.46 12.27
C CYS A 227 -5.45 2.49 11.20
N ILE A 228 -4.91 2.57 9.98
CA ILE A 228 -5.21 1.63 8.90
C ILE A 228 -4.86 0.20 9.35
N THR A 229 -3.64 -0.02 9.81
CA THR A 229 -3.16 -1.34 10.24
C THR A 229 -4.02 -1.93 11.37
N ALA A 230 -4.43 -1.10 12.33
CA ALA A 230 -5.33 -1.49 13.40
C ALA A 230 -6.72 -1.91 12.86
N SER A 231 -7.23 -1.24 11.82
CA SER A 231 -8.54 -1.55 11.21
C SER A 231 -8.52 -2.73 10.22
N VAL A 232 -7.35 -3.14 9.70
CA VAL A 232 -7.24 -4.21 8.69
C VAL A 232 -7.89 -5.52 9.13
N GLY A 233 -7.74 -5.90 10.39
CA GLY A 233 -8.34 -7.14 10.90
C GLY A 233 -9.87 -7.14 10.81
N MET A 234 -10.50 -6.05 11.26
CA MET A 234 -11.96 -5.90 11.19
C MET A 234 -12.43 -5.79 9.74
N LEU A 235 -11.76 -4.98 8.92
CA LEU A 235 -12.05 -4.81 7.50
C LEU A 235 -11.95 -6.14 6.74
N PHE A 236 -10.95 -6.97 7.05
CA PHE A 236 -10.77 -8.26 6.40
C PHE A 236 -11.96 -9.19 6.67
N TRP A 237 -12.41 -9.29 7.92
CA TRP A 237 -13.58 -10.10 8.25
C TRP A 237 -14.87 -9.56 7.62
N SER A 238 -15.03 -8.23 7.59
CA SER A 238 -16.16 -7.58 6.89
C SER A 238 -16.14 -7.85 5.38
N LEU A 239 -14.98 -7.76 4.73
CA LEU A 239 -14.81 -8.06 3.31
C LEU A 239 -15.02 -9.54 3.00
N CYS A 240 -14.59 -10.45 3.89
CA CYS A 240 -14.87 -11.88 3.76
C CYS A 240 -16.38 -12.16 3.82
N LEU A 241 -17.10 -11.56 4.77
CA LEU A 241 -18.55 -11.70 4.87
C LEU A 241 -19.26 -11.13 3.64
N LEU A 242 -18.83 -9.96 3.17
CA LEU A 242 -19.34 -9.34 1.94
C LEU A 242 -19.08 -10.22 0.71
N CYS A 243 -17.90 -10.83 0.61
CA CYS A 243 -17.55 -11.76 -0.46
C CYS A 243 -18.47 -12.99 -0.47
N VAL A 244 -18.78 -13.55 0.70
CA VAL A 244 -19.74 -14.67 0.81
C VAL A 244 -21.14 -14.25 0.33
N ILE A 245 -21.62 -13.08 0.74
CA ILE A 245 -22.91 -12.55 0.28
C ILE A 245 -22.92 -12.34 -1.25
N GLN A 246 -21.84 -11.78 -1.82
CA GLN A 246 -21.68 -11.64 -3.26
C GLN A 246 -21.69 -12.98 -3.99
N CYS A 247 -20.96 -13.99 -3.49
CA CYS A 247 -20.94 -15.33 -4.06
C CYS A 247 -22.33 -15.96 -4.07
N ILE A 248 -23.07 -15.85 -2.96
CA ILE A 248 -24.43 -16.38 -2.85
C ILE A 248 -25.36 -15.64 -3.83
N GLY A 249 -25.29 -14.31 -3.88
CA GLY A 249 -26.10 -13.50 -4.80
C GLY A 249 -25.83 -13.83 -6.27
N GLY A 250 -24.56 -13.94 -6.65
CA GLY A 250 -24.14 -14.28 -8.02
C GLY A 250 -24.58 -15.69 -8.43
N MET A 251 -24.39 -16.69 -7.55
CA MET A 251 -24.86 -18.05 -7.80
C MET A 251 -26.38 -18.12 -7.93
N MET A 252 -27.11 -17.41 -7.07
CA MET A 252 -28.57 -17.43 -7.10
C MET A 252 -29.12 -16.85 -8.39
N LEU A 253 -28.61 -15.71 -8.87
CA LEU A 253 -28.99 -15.18 -10.19
C LEU A 253 -28.60 -16.12 -11.33
N SER A 254 -27.39 -16.69 -11.31
CA SER A 254 -26.97 -17.65 -12.34
C SER A 254 -27.88 -18.87 -12.42
N ILE A 255 -28.42 -19.33 -11.29
CA ILE A 255 -29.38 -20.44 -11.25
C ILE A 255 -30.76 -19.99 -11.76
N LEU A 256 -31.25 -18.82 -11.32
CA LEU A 256 -32.59 -18.31 -11.70
C LEU A 256 -32.70 -17.96 -13.19
N VAL A 257 -31.61 -17.49 -13.81
CA VAL A 257 -31.57 -17.07 -15.21
C VAL A 257 -31.25 -18.24 -16.15
N ARG A 258 -30.73 -19.35 -15.62
CA ARG A 258 -30.43 -20.57 -16.40
C ARG A 258 -31.58 -21.04 -17.31
N PRO A 259 -32.83 -21.20 -16.86
CA PRO A 259 -33.93 -21.64 -17.73
C PRO A 259 -34.14 -20.70 -18.92
N PHE A 260 -34.03 -19.38 -18.73
CA PHE A 260 -34.10 -18.39 -19.81
C PHE A 260 -32.96 -18.54 -20.83
N MET A 261 -31.76 -18.89 -20.36
CA MET A 261 -30.61 -19.11 -21.26
C MET A 261 -30.68 -20.42 -22.03
N GLU A 262 -31.36 -21.44 -21.50
CA GLU A 262 -31.47 -22.77 -22.10
C GLU A 262 -32.66 -22.89 -23.06
N ASP A 263 -33.64 -21.99 -22.98
CA ASP A 263 -34.82 -21.94 -23.84
C ASP A 263 -34.45 -21.71 -25.33
N PRO A 264 -34.76 -22.66 -26.24
CA PRO A 264 -34.48 -22.52 -27.66
C PRO A 264 -35.43 -21.55 -28.40
N GLU A 265 -36.57 -21.19 -27.81
CA GLU A 265 -37.56 -20.29 -28.44
C GLU A 265 -37.16 -18.81 -28.36
N ILE A 266 -36.25 -18.47 -27.44
CA ILE A 266 -35.79 -17.10 -27.22
C ILE A 266 -34.67 -16.71 -28.19
N ASP A 267 -34.70 -15.47 -28.67
CA ASP A 267 -33.70 -14.93 -29.60
C ASP A 267 -32.25 -15.18 -29.10
N PRO A 268 -31.40 -15.84 -29.91
CA PRO A 268 -30.01 -16.11 -29.55
C PRO A 268 -29.19 -14.84 -29.27
N ALA A 269 -29.56 -13.67 -29.81
CA ALA A 269 -28.84 -12.43 -29.50
C ALA A 269 -29.05 -12.01 -28.03
N VAL A 270 -30.29 -12.05 -27.54
CA VAL A 270 -30.65 -11.71 -26.15
C VAL A 270 -30.01 -12.71 -25.17
N ARG A 271 -30.04 -14.01 -25.50
CA ARG A 271 -29.39 -15.06 -24.69
C ARG A 271 -27.89 -14.83 -24.52
N ARG A 272 -27.18 -14.39 -25.57
CA ARG A 272 -25.74 -14.06 -25.49
C ARG A 272 -25.46 -12.87 -24.57
N VAL A 273 -26.31 -11.85 -24.59
CA VAL A 273 -26.15 -10.68 -23.71
C VAL A 273 -26.32 -11.09 -22.26
N VAL A 274 -27.37 -11.84 -21.94
CA VAL A 274 -27.62 -12.35 -20.57
C VAL A 274 -26.50 -13.29 -20.12
N PHE A 275 -26.03 -14.17 -21.01
CA PHE A 275 -24.92 -15.09 -20.73
C PHE A 275 -23.60 -14.37 -20.40
N ARG A 276 -23.31 -13.24 -21.05
CA ARG A 276 -22.10 -12.45 -20.78
C ARG A 276 -22.01 -12.01 -19.32
N TYR A 277 -23.14 -11.69 -18.71
CA TYR A 277 -23.20 -11.22 -17.32
C TYR A 277 -23.44 -12.37 -16.33
N TYR A 278 -24.34 -13.32 -16.62
CA TYR A 278 -24.81 -14.31 -15.63
C TYR A 278 -24.51 -15.77 -15.98
N GLY A 279 -23.87 -16.02 -17.13
CA GLY A 279 -23.68 -17.37 -17.67
C GLY A 279 -22.68 -18.24 -16.92
N THR A 280 -21.66 -17.64 -16.30
CA THR A 280 -20.64 -18.36 -15.52
C THR A 280 -20.54 -17.78 -14.11
N PHE A 281 -20.06 -18.58 -13.16
CA PHE A 281 -19.87 -18.14 -11.77
C PHE A 281 -18.97 -16.90 -11.66
N SER A 282 -17.83 -16.88 -12.36
CA SER A 282 -16.93 -15.72 -12.34
C SER A 282 -17.54 -14.50 -13.01
N GLY A 283 -18.32 -14.69 -14.08
CA GLY A 283 -19.06 -13.61 -14.74
C GLY A 283 -20.15 -13.01 -13.84
N SER A 284 -20.94 -13.86 -13.18
CA SER A 284 -21.98 -13.39 -12.27
C SER A 284 -21.41 -12.78 -11.00
N MET A 285 -20.30 -13.30 -10.47
CA MET A 285 -19.56 -12.70 -9.36
C MET A 285 -19.06 -11.30 -9.72
N LEU A 286 -18.45 -11.12 -10.90
CA LEU A 286 -18.00 -9.81 -11.39
C LEU A 286 -19.19 -8.86 -11.57
N THR A 287 -20.30 -9.34 -12.12
CA THR A 287 -21.51 -8.55 -12.30
C THR A 287 -22.12 -8.09 -10.97
N ILE A 288 -22.18 -8.98 -9.97
CA ILE A 288 -22.67 -8.63 -8.63
C ILE A 288 -21.71 -7.67 -7.91
N PHE A 289 -20.41 -7.81 -8.13
CA PHE A 289 -19.42 -6.85 -7.68
C PHE A 289 -19.61 -5.47 -8.33
N GLU A 290 -19.88 -5.38 -9.64
CA GLU A 290 -20.21 -4.12 -10.33
C GLU A 290 -21.48 -3.46 -9.76
N VAL A 291 -22.50 -4.27 -9.44
CA VAL A 291 -23.74 -3.82 -8.80
C VAL A 291 -23.47 -3.22 -7.41
N LEU A 292 -22.56 -3.81 -6.63
CA LEU A 292 -22.16 -3.30 -5.32
C LEU A 292 -21.54 -1.90 -5.41
N PHE A 293 -20.66 -1.66 -6.39
CA PHE A 293 -20.01 -0.36 -6.60
C PHE A 293 -20.89 0.68 -7.34
N ALA A 294 -22.22 0.51 -7.25
CA ALA A 294 -23.23 1.38 -7.82
C ALA A 294 -23.32 1.42 -9.36
N ASN A 295 -22.62 0.55 -10.09
CA ASN A 295 -22.83 0.36 -11.52
C ASN A 295 -23.89 -0.73 -11.81
N SER A 296 -25.10 -0.55 -11.27
CA SER A 296 -26.14 -1.58 -11.29
C SER A 296 -27.18 -1.44 -12.39
N SER A 297 -27.20 -0.32 -13.12
CA SER A 297 -28.27 -0.02 -14.08
C SER A 297 -28.26 -0.98 -15.26
N ILE A 298 -27.10 -1.16 -15.91
CA ILE A 298 -26.95 -2.01 -17.09
C ILE A 298 -27.24 -3.48 -16.74
N PRO A 299 -26.61 -4.09 -15.71
CA PRO A 299 -26.88 -5.48 -15.39
C PRO A 299 -28.33 -5.75 -14.97
N ALA A 300 -28.93 -4.84 -14.19
CA ALA A 300 -30.32 -5.00 -13.73
C ALA A 300 -31.32 -4.86 -14.88
N ARG A 301 -31.15 -3.86 -15.76
CA ARG A 301 -32.04 -3.63 -16.91
C ARG A 301 -32.03 -4.80 -17.88
N ILE A 302 -30.88 -5.44 -18.08
CA ILE A 302 -30.79 -6.62 -18.94
C ILE A 302 -31.71 -7.76 -18.43
N LEU A 303 -31.80 -8.02 -17.12
CA LEU A 303 -32.76 -9.01 -16.61
C LEU A 303 -34.19 -8.51 -16.59
N VAL A 304 -34.41 -7.26 -16.17
CA VAL A 304 -35.76 -6.70 -16.01
C VAL A 304 -36.48 -6.62 -17.35
N ASP A 305 -35.78 -6.13 -18.37
CA ASP A 305 -36.38 -5.85 -19.68
C ASP A 305 -36.52 -7.14 -20.53
N ASN A 306 -35.68 -8.17 -20.30
CA ASN A 306 -35.66 -9.38 -21.13
C ASN A 306 -36.21 -10.64 -20.45
N VAL A 307 -36.10 -10.77 -19.13
CA VAL A 307 -36.47 -12.00 -18.41
C VAL A 307 -37.75 -11.79 -17.61
N SER A 308 -37.73 -10.86 -16.64
CA SER A 308 -38.89 -10.56 -15.81
C SER A 308 -38.68 -9.32 -14.95
N GLU A 309 -39.73 -8.53 -14.77
CA GLU A 309 -39.73 -7.37 -13.86
C GLU A 309 -39.44 -7.74 -12.39
N TRP A 310 -39.72 -8.99 -11.98
CA TRP A 310 -39.46 -9.48 -10.62
C TRP A 310 -37.97 -9.40 -10.23
N PHE A 311 -37.05 -9.44 -11.20
CA PHE A 311 -35.62 -9.26 -10.92
C PHE A 311 -35.30 -7.85 -10.41
N SER A 312 -36.14 -6.84 -10.67
CA SER A 312 -35.99 -5.49 -10.11
C SER A 312 -36.00 -5.52 -8.58
N LEU A 313 -36.95 -6.27 -7.99
CA LEU A 313 -37.04 -6.42 -6.54
C LEU A 313 -35.81 -7.12 -5.97
N TRP A 314 -35.29 -8.12 -6.68
CA TRP A 314 -34.06 -8.80 -6.28
C TRP A 314 -32.88 -7.85 -6.16
N PHE A 315 -32.64 -7.00 -7.18
CA PHE A 315 -31.54 -6.02 -7.16
C PHE A 315 -31.73 -4.96 -6.08
N ILE A 316 -32.97 -4.53 -5.82
CA ILE A 316 -33.27 -3.57 -4.75
C ILE A 316 -32.94 -4.19 -3.39
N ILE A 317 -33.43 -5.41 -3.11
CA ILE A 317 -33.17 -6.11 -1.84
C ILE A 317 -31.66 -6.34 -1.67
N TYR A 318 -30.98 -6.81 -2.71
CA TYR A 318 -29.54 -7.05 -2.67
C TYR A 318 -28.74 -5.80 -2.34
N ARG A 319 -29.12 -4.62 -2.86
CA ARG A 319 -28.43 -3.36 -2.57
C ARG A 319 -28.73 -2.79 -1.17
N CYS A 320 -29.83 -3.19 -0.56
CA CYS A 320 -30.17 -2.80 0.81
C CYS A 320 -29.47 -3.64 1.88
N LEU A 321 -28.97 -4.83 1.52
CA LEU A 321 -28.22 -5.75 2.38
C LEU A 321 -26.73 -5.43 2.34
#